data_AF-A0A9X0XHM0-F1
#
_entry.id   AF-A0A9X0XHM0-F1
#
_cell.length_a   1.000
_cell.length_b   1.000
_cell.length_c   1.000
_cell.angle_alpha   90.00
_cell.angle_beta   90.00
_cell.angle_gamma   90.00
#
_symmetry.space_group_name_H-M   'P 1'
#
loop_
_entity.id
_entity.type
_entity.pdbx_description
1 polymer ?
#
loop_
_entity_poly.entity_id
_entity_poly.type
_entity_poly.pdbx_seq_one_letter_code
_entity_poly.pdbx_strand_id
1 'polypeptide(L)'
;MGTQGGHPGSAMQRARLEAGYSLAEAATAVTRDPQSVRRWERNQAQAPQAALQRLARLYGVQPSQLVSPPPVPGFAETAAYLRARRADDLDAQAAVLTAVVDGGLPAVAALAANLAHLLVLGVDDVPALLDRVEAQLVSG
;
A
#
# COMPACT_ATOMS: atom_id res chain seq x y z
N MET A 1 -18.53 11.47 32.33
CA MET A 1 -18.08 12.31 31.21
C MET A 1 -17.20 11.46 30.31
N GLY A 2 -17.76 10.93 29.22
CA GLY A 2 -16.97 10.17 28.24
C GLY A 2 -16.32 11.15 27.28
N THR A 3 -14.99 11.19 27.24
CA THR A 3 -14.27 11.82 26.14
C THR A 3 -14.54 10.98 24.90
N GLN A 4 -15.45 11.44 24.05
CA GLN A 4 -15.46 10.99 22.66
C GLN A 4 -14.10 11.37 22.10
N GLY A 5 -13.19 10.40 22.05
CA GLY A 5 -11.90 10.53 21.37
C GLY A 5 -12.20 10.80 19.91
N GLY A 6 -12.32 12.08 19.56
CA GLY A 6 -12.54 12.52 18.19
C GLY A 6 -11.39 11.97 17.37
N HIS A 7 -11.70 11.04 16.46
CA HIS A 7 -10.69 10.54 15.52
C HIS A 7 -10.03 11.76 14.89
N PRO A 8 -8.69 11.88 14.99
CA PRO A 8 -7.99 12.96 14.32
C PRO A 8 -8.42 12.92 12.86
N GLY A 9 -8.94 14.05 12.36
CA GLY A 9 -9.44 14.15 10.99
C GLY A 9 -8.41 13.59 10.01
N SER A 10 -8.86 13.02 8.89
CA SER A 10 -7.94 12.48 7.89
C SER A 10 -6.90 13.49 7.45
N ALA A 11 -5.81 13.03 6.83
CA ALA A 11 -4.81 13.93 6.26
C ALA A 11 -5.43 14.98 5.32
N MET A 12 -6.44 14.60 4.55
CA MET A 12 -7.18 15.52 3.68
C MET A 12 -7.95 16.60 4.46
N GLN A 13 -8.64 16.22 5.55
CA GLN A 13 -9.38 17.18 6.37
C GLN A 13 -8.43 18.18 7.05
N ARG A 14 -7.30 17.71 7.57
CA ARG A 14 -6.29 18.57 8.20
C ARG A 14 -5.71 19.55 7.19
N ALA A 15 -5.28 19.07 6.02
CA ALA A 15 -4.74 19.92 4.96
C ALA A 15 -5.74 21.00 4.52
N ARG A 16 -7.04 20.66 4.42
CA ARG A 16 -8.08 21.65 4.09
C ARG A 16 -8.18 22.75 5.15
N LEU A 17 -8.22 22.36 6.42
CA LEU A 17 -8.37 23.30 7.53
C LEU A 17 -7.13 24.19 7.71
N GLU A 18 -5.93 23.62 7.56
CA GLU A 18 -4.66 24.35 7.59
C GLU A 18 -4.57 25.36 6.44
N ALA A 19 -5.07 25.00 5.25
CA ALA A 19 -5.16 25.91 4.11
C ALA A 19 -6.30 26.94 4.21
N GLY A 20 -7.12 26.90 5.27
CA GLY A 20 -8.18 27.88 5.53
C GLY A 20 -9.44 27.73 4.67
N TYR A 21 -9.61 26.60 3.97
CA TYR A 21 -10.79 26.39 3.11
C TYR A 21 -11.95 25.74 3.85
N SER A 22 -13.16 26.22 3.59
CA SER A 22 -14.39 25.52 3.94
C SER A 22 -14.59 24.27 3.08
N LEU A 23 -15.44 23.36 3.55
CA LEU A 23 -15.80 22.16 2.78
C LEU A 23 -16.50 22.53 1.46
N ALA A 24 -17.31 23.60 1.45
CA ALA A 24 -18.03 24.06 0.26
C ALA A 24 -17.09 24.65 -0.80
N GLU A 25 -16.07 25.41 -0.39
CA GLU A 25 -15.06 25.94 -1.30
C GLU A 25 -14.23 24.82 -1.91
N ALA A 26 -13.79 23.86 -1.10
CA ALA A 26 -13.08 22.68 -1.58
C ALA A 26 -13.91 21.87 -2.60
N ALA A 27 -15.20 21.68 -2.32
CA ALA A 27 -16.12 20.97 -3.19
C ALA A 27 -16.34 21.70 -4.53
N THR A 28 -16.47 23.03 -4.48
CA THR A 28 -16.58 23.89 -5.66
C THR A 28 -15.34 23.77 -6.55
N ALA A 29 -14.13 23.80 -5.96
CA ALA A 29 -12.87 23.72 -6.69
C ALA A 29 -12.69 22.39 -7.46
N VAL A 30 -13.31 21.30 -7.00
CA VAL A 30 -13.29 20.00 -7.71
C VAL A 30 -14.56 19.70 -8.50
N THR A 31 -15.51 20.63 -8.54
CA THR A 31 -16.81 20.44 -9.20
C THR A 31 -17.55 19.20 -8.67
N ARG A 32 -17.60 19.06 -7.33
CA ARG A 32 -18.31 17.98 -6.64
C ARG A 32 -19.20 18.51 -5.53
N ASP A 33 -20.08 17.65 -5.06
CA ASP A 33 -20.91 17.92 -3.90
C ASP A 33 -20.09 17.89 -2.60
N PRO A 34 -20.34 18.78 -1.62
CA PRO A 34 -19.65 18.79 -0.33
C PRO A 34 -19.69 17.46 0.43
N GLN A 35 -20.76 16.68 0.29
CA GLN A 35 -20.87 15.35 0.87
C GLN A 35 -19.87 14.37 0.25
N SER A 36 -19.53 14.52 -1.03
CA SER A 36 -18.49 13.70 -1.68
C SER A 36 -17.12 13.98 -1.06
N VAL A 37 -16.76 15.26 -0.90
CA VAL A 37 -15.50 15.65 -0.23
C VAL A 37 -15.49 15.16 1.22
N ARG A 38 -16.61 15.27 1.93
CA ARG A 38 -16.74 14.76 3.31
C ARG A 38 -16.54 13.24 3.40
N ARG A 39 -17.00 12.47 2.41
CA ARG A 39 -16.77 11.02 2.34
C ARG A 39 -15.30 10.70 2.10
N TRP A 40 -14.62 11.47 1.24
CA TRP A 40 -13.18 11.35 1.03
C TRP A 40 -12.39 11.67 2.30
N GLU A 41 -12.74 12.76 2.99
CA GLU A 41 -12.14 13.15 4.26
C GLU A 41 -12.37 12.13 5.39
N ARG A 42 -13.33 11.24 5.24
CA ARG A 42 -13.61 10.16 6.21
C ARG A 42 -13.11 8.79 5.74
N ASN A 43 -12.36 8.74 4.64
CA ASN A 43 -11.94 7.51 3.99
C ASN A 43 -13.12 6.55 3.66
N GLN A 44 -14.35 7.07 3.51
CA GLN A 44 -15.55 6.30 3.15
C GLN A 44 -15.70 6.10 1.64
N ALA A 45 -14.88 6.80 0.86
CA ALA A 45 -14.76 6.68 -0.58
C ALA A 45 -13.38 7.20 -1.00
N GLN A 46 -12.83 6.63 -2.06
CA GLN A 46 -11.59 7.14 -2.65
C GLN A 46 -11.88 8.35 -3.55
N ALA A 47 -11.11 9.42 -3.41
CA ALA A 47 -11.21 10.56 -4.30
C ALA A 47 -10.61 10.22 -5.68
N PRO A 48 -11.28 10.55 -6.80
CA PRO A 48 -10.69 10.39 -8.12
C PRO A 48 -9.37 11.15 -8.23
N GLN A 49 -8.39 10.57 -8.95
CA GLN A 49 -7.04 11.14 -9.06
C GLN A 49 -7.04 12.61 -9.51
N ALA A 50 -7.89 12.97 -10.48
CA ALA A 50 -8.03 14.35 -10.95
C ALA A 50 -8.53 15.32 -9.86
N ALA A 51 -9.46 14.88 -9.01
CA ALA A 51 -9.94 15.68 -7.87
C ALA A 51 -8.82 15.83 -6.82
N LEU A 52 -8.11 14.74 -6.55
CA LEU A 52 -7.02 14.71 -5.58
C LEU A 52 -5.87 15.67 -5.97
N GLN A 53 -5.51 15.73 -7.26
CA GLN A 53 -4.54 16.69 -7.78
C GLN A 53 -5.01 18.15 -7.70
N ARG A 54 -6.31 18.42 -7.84
CA ARG A 54 -6.87 19.76 -7.71
C ARG A 54 -6.90 20.21 -6.25
N LEU A 55 -7.33 19.34 -5.34
CA LEU A 55 -7.29 19.60 -3.90
C LEU A 55 -5.87 19.82 -3.40
N ALA A 56 -4.91 19.00 -3.86
CA ALA A 56 -3.50 19.15 -3.51
C ALA A 56 -2.97 20.54 -3.88
N ARG A 57 -3.27 21.00 -5.11
CA ARG A 57 -2.93 22.35 -5.55
C ARG A 57 -3.65 23.44 -4.75
N LEU A 58 -4.94 23.26 -4.47
CA LEU A 58 -5.72 24.21 -3.68
C LEU A 58 -5.16 24.37 -2.27
N TYR A 59 -4.76 23.27 -1.64
CA TYR A 59 -4.26 23.25 -0.26
C TYR A 59 -2.75 23.53 -0.16
N GLY A 60 -2.04 23.63 -1.29
CA GLY A 60 -0.59 23.87 -1.29
C GLY A 60 0.25 22.68 -0.82
N VAL A 61 -0.22 21.44 -1.03
CA VAL A 61 0.47 20.21 -0.63
C VAL A 61 0.63 19.24 -1.79
N GLN A 62 1.45 18.20 -1.63
CA GLN A 62 1.56 17.13 -2.62
C GLN A 62 0.36 16.17 -2.55
N PRO A 63 -0.08 15.57 -3.68
CA PRO A 63 -1.18 14.61 -3.69
C PRO A 63 -1.00 13.44 -2.72
N SER A 64 0.23 12.93 -2.57
CA SER A 64 0.58 11.86 -1.64
C SER A 64 0.30 12.20 -0.17
N GLN A 65 0.30 13.50 0.19
CA GLN A 65 0.02 13.96 1.56
C GLN A 65 -1.47 14.01 1.87
N LEU A 66 -2.35 13.99 0.85
CA LEU A 66 -3.81 13.96 1.05
C LEU A 66 -4.35 12.55 1.21
N VAL A 67 -3.58 11.55 0.80
CA VAL A 67 -3.92 10.15 1.00
C VAL A 67 -3.44 9.80 2.40
N SER A 68 -4.38 9.69 3.35
CA SER A 68 -4.03 9.02 4.60
C SER A 68 -3.60 7.60 4.24
N PRO A 69 -2.42 7.12 4.67
CA PRO A 69 -2.14 5.70 4.58
C PRO A 69 -3.30 4.95 5.24
N PRO A 70 -3.70 3.77 4.70
CA PRO A 70 -4.73 2.97 5.35
C PRO A 70 -4.36 2.85 6.83
N PRO A 71 -5.34 2.94 7.76
CA PRO A 71 -5.05 2.84 9.18
C PRO A 71 -4.20 1.60 9.37
N VAL A 72 -2.95 1.78 9.81
CA VAL A 72 -2.11 0.66 10.19
C VAL A 72 -2.90 -0.04 11.29
N PRO A 73 -3.38 -1.28 11.06
CA PRO A 73 -4.14 -1.98 12.08
C PRO A 73 -3.26 -2.05 13.32
N GLY A 74 -3.80 -1.89 14.53
CA GLY A 74 -2.98 -1.89 15.76
C GLY A 74 -2.11 -3.16 15.86
N PHE A 75 -1.03 -3.18 16.63
CA PHE A 75 0.01 -4.24 16.60
C PHE A 75 -0.50 -5.71 16.44
N ALA A 76 -1.58 -6.08 17.12
CA ALA A 76 -2.20 -7.41 17.01
C ALA A 76 -2.80 -7.69 15.61
N GLU A 77 -3.35 -6.65 15.02
CA GLU A 77 -4.04 -6.60 13.74
C GLU A 77 -3.02 -6.34 12.60
N THR A 78 -1.88 -5.68 12.90
CA THR A 78 -0.72 -5.57 11.99
C THR A 78 -0.17 -6.95 11.65
N ALA A 79 -0.06 -7.85 12.63
CA ALA A 79 0.42 -9.20 12.40
C ALA A 79 -0.53 -10.01 11.50
N ALA A 80 -1.84 -9.79 11.63
CA ALA A 80 -2.84 -10.41 10.76
C ALA A 80 -2.81 -9.82 9.34
N TYR A 81 -2.71 -8.50 9.22
CA TYR A 81 -2.57 -7.80 7.95
C TYR A 81 -1.27 -8.16 7.21
N LEU A 82 -0.14 -8.20 7.91
CA LEU A 82 1.14 -8.64 7.34
C LEU A 82 1.12 -10.12 6.99
N ARG A 83 0.43 -10.98 7.76
CA ARG A 83 0.22 -12.40 7.40
C ARG A 83 -0.63 -12.54 6.14
N ALA A 84 -1.73 -11.79 6.03
CA ALA A 84 -2.59 -11.81 4.84
C ALA A 84 -1.84 -11.29 3.60
N ARG A 85 -1.16 -10.15 3.72
CA ARG A 85 -0.32 -9.58 2.66
C ARG A 85 0.80 -10.52 2.23
N ARG A 86 1.43 -11.23 3.19
CA ARG A 86 2.48 -12.22 2.92
C ARG A 86 1.93 -13.48 2.27
N ALA A 87 0.70 -13.89 2.57
CA ALA A 87 0.04 -15.01 1.90
C ALA A 87 -0.23 -14.67 0.42
N ASP A 88 -0.78 -13.49 0.13
CA ASP A 88 -1.01 -13.02 -1.25
C ASP A 88 0.31 -12.93 -2.05
N ASP A 89 1.38 -12.47 -1.41
CA ASP A 89 2.71 -12.35 -2.04
C ASP A 89 3.40 -13.72 -2.22
N LEU A 90 3.19 -14.66 -1.30
CA LEU A 90 3.67 -16.04 -1.43
C LEU A 90 2.92 -16.82 -2.50
N ASP A 91 1.61 -16.58 -2.70
CA ASP A 91 0.84 -17.19 -3.80
C ASP A 91 1.31 -16.65 -5.15
N ALA A 92 1.60 -15.35 -5.24
CA ALA A 92 2.20 -14.75 -6.43
C ALA A 92 3.61 -15.32 -6.69
N GLN A 93 4.44 -15.46 -5.66
CA GLN A 93 5.78 -16.07 -5.78
C GLN A 93 5.71 -17.56 -6.12
N ALA A 94 4.75 -18.30 -5.58
CA ALA A 94 4.51 -19.71 -5.90
C ALA A 94 4.09 -19.87 -7.37
N ALA A 95 3.21 -19.00 -7.87
CA ALA A 95 2.84 -18.98 -9.28
C ALA A 95 4.03 -18.69 -10.21
N VAL A 96 4.94 -17.78 -9.80
CA VAL A 96 6.20 -17.54 -10.53
C VAL A 96 7.11 -18.76 -10.47
N LEU A 97 7.25 -19.41 -9.32
CA LEU A 97 8.04 -20.64 -9.16
C LEU A 97 7.48 -21.81 -9.99
N THR A 98 6.16 -21.98 -10.03
CA THR A 98 5.52 -22.99 -10.89
C THR A 98 5.74 -22.68 -12.37
N ALA A 99 5.61 -21.42 -12.79
CA ALA A 99 5.91 -21.00 -14.16
C ALA A 99 7.40 -21.16 -14.54
N VAL A 100 8.30 -21.01 -13.56
CA VAL A 100 9.75 -21.25 -13.67
C VAL A 100 10.02 -22.76 -13.85
N VAL A 101 9.35 -23.61 -13.08
CA VAL A 101 9.49 -25.08 -13.19
C VAL A 101 8.93 -25.61 -14.52
N ASP A 102 7.79 -25.09 -14.99
CA ASP A 102 7.17 -25.52 -16.24
C ASP A 102 7.83 -24.93 -17.51
N GLY A 103 8.62 -23.85 -17.37
CA GLY A 103 9.14 -23.04 -18.48
C GLY A 103 10.55 -23.38 -19.02
N GLY A 104 11.30 -24.27 -18.36
CA GLY A 104 12.68 -24.61 -18.76
C GLY A 104 13.71 -23.48 -18.56
N LEU A 105 14.97 -23.70 -18.99
CA LEU A 105 16.19 -22.89 -18.73
C LEU A 105 16.10 -21.35 -18.54
N PRO A 106 15.24 -20.55 -19.21
CA PRO A 106 15.04 -19.13 -18.87
C PRO A 106 14.62 -18.86 -17.41
N ALA A 107 14.05 -19.87 -16.75
CA ALA A 107 13.60 -19.86 -15.37
C ALA A 107 14.71 -19.66 -14.32
N VAL A 108 15.92 -20.18 -14.59
CA VAL A 108 17.06 -20.09 -13.67
C VAL A 108 17.59 -18.65 -13.57
N ALA A 109 17.56 -17.90 -14.68
CA ALA A 109 17.95 -16.49 -14.70
C ALA A 109 16.96 -15.61 -13.92
N ALA A 110 15.65 -15.92 -14.00
CA ALA A 110 14.62 -15.22 -13.23
C ALA A 110 14.74 -15.52 -11.72
N LEU A 111 15.06 -16.77 -11.36
CA LEU A 111 15.30 -17.16 -9.97
C LEU A 111 16.52 -16.45 -9.38
N ALA A 112 17.62 -16.35 -10.15
CA ALA A 112 18.83 -15.63 -9.75
C ALA A 112 18.58 -14.13 -9.55
N ALA A 113 17.77 -13.50 -10.42
CA ALA A 113 17.39 -12.10 -10.29
C ALA A 113 16.54 -11.83 -9.03
N ASN A 114 15.60 -12.73 -8.70
CA ASN A 114 14.79 -12.62 -7.49
C ASN A 114 15.59 -12.87 -6.20
N LEU A 115 16.51 -13.84 -6.20
CA LEU A 115 17.41 -14.09 -5.06
C LEU A 115 18.33 -12.88 -4.81
N ALA A 116 18.84 -12.24 -5.86
CA ALA A 116 19.62 -11.01 -5.74
C ALA A 116 18.79 -9.86 -5.13
N HIS A 117 17.51 -9.77 -5.47
CA HIS A 117 16.62 -8.76 -4.90
C HIS A 117 16.35 -8.98 -3.40
N LEU A 118 16.16 -10.24 -2.98
CA LEU A 118 15.97 -10.61 -1.57
C LEU A 118 17.22 -10.35 -0.71
N LEU A 119 18.41 -10.53 -1.28
CA LEU A 119 19.68 -10.16 -0.62
C LEU A 119 19.79 -8.65 -0.39
N VAL A 120 19.38 -7.82 -1.34
CA VAL A 120 19.39 -6.35 -1.21
C VAL A 120 18.40 -5.88 -0.12
N LEU A 121 17.32 -6.63 0.12
CA LEU A 121 16.34 -6.34 1.16
C LEU A 121 16.75 -6.80 2.56
N GLY A 122 17.94 -7.41 2.72
CA GLY A 122 18.51 -7.77 4.02
C GLY A 122 17.82 -8.96 4.69
N VAL A 123 17.32 -9.92 3.91
CA VAL A 123 16.77 -11.17 4.44
C VAL A 123 17.92 -12.07 4.87
N ASP A 124 18.03 -12.40 6.15
CA ASP A 124 19.17 -13.15 6.71
C ASP A 124 19.18 -14.65 6.35
N ASP A 125 18.07 -15.20 5.86
CA ASP A 125 17.86 -16.65 5.62
C ASP A 125 18.19 -17.12 4.19
N VAL A 126 18.88 -16.31 3.38
CA VAL A 126 19.23 -16.68 1.99
C VAL A 126 20.03 -17.98 1.87
N PRO A 127 20.98 -18.31 2.76
CA PRO A 127 21.72 -19.57 2.68
C PRO A 127 20.83 -20.82 2.78
N ALA A 128 19.84 -20.82 3.68
CA ALA A 128 18.91 -21.93 3.85
C ALA A 128 17.94 -22.11 2.65
N LEU A 129 17.64 -21.01 1.95
CA LEU A 129 16.87 -21.04 0.71
C LEU A 129 17.68 -21.62 -0.46
N LEU A 130 18.97 -21.28 -0.56
CA LEU A 130 19.88 -21.84 -1.57
C LEU A 130 20.04 -23.35 -1.41
N ASP A 131 20.26 -23.84 -0.17
CA ASP A 131 20.39 -25.28 0.11
C ASP A 131 19.14 -26.08 -0.31
N ARG A 132 17.94 -25.52 -0.12
CA ARG A 132 16.69 -26.17 -0.55
C ARG A 132 16.54 -26.23 -2.07
N VAL A 133 16.94 -25.16 -2.76
CA VAL A 133 16.89 -25.11 -4.24
C VAL A 133 17.87 -26.12 -4.83
N GLU A 134 19.10 -26.19 -4.30
CA GLU A 134 20.10 -27.18 -4.73
C GLU A 134 19.61 -28.61 -4.48
N ALA A 135 19.04 -28.91 -3.31
CA ALA A 135 18.52 -30.25 -3.00
C ALA A 135 17.39 -30.68 -3.94
N GLN A 136 16.52 -29.75 -4.38
CA GLN A 136 15.46 -30.03 -5.34
C GLN A 136 15.98 -30.25 -6.77
N LEU A 137 17.01 -29.52 -7.19
CA LEU A 137 17.62 -29.66 -8.52
C LEU A 137 18.44 -30.95 -8.67
N VAL A 138 19.00 -31.49 -7.58
CA VAL A 138 19.76 -32.75 -7.62
C VAL A 138 18.85 -33.99 -7.55
N SER A 139 17.61 -33.83 -7.07
CA SER A 139 16.68 -34.94 -6.84
C SER A 139 15.64 -35.16 -7.95
N GLY A 140 15.62 -34.31 -8.99
CA GLY A 140 14.72 -34.40 -10.15
C GLY A 140 15.49 -34.60 -11.45
#